data_AF-A0A947DI75-F1
#
_entry.id   AF-A0A947DI75-F1
#
_cell.length_a   1.000
_cell.length_b   1.000
_cell.length_c   1.000
_cell.angle_alpha   90.00
_cell.angle_beta   90.00
_cell.angle_gamma   90.00
#
_symmetry.space_group_name_H-M   'P 1'
#
loop_
_entity.id
_entity.type
_entity.pdbx_description
1 polymer ?
#
loop_
_entity_poly.entity_id
_entity_poly.type
_entity_poly.pdbx_seq_one_letter_code
_entity_poly.pdbx_strand_id
1 'polypeptide(L)'
;MGKQWLLGSLLGLAMVLPGTVVLAQTEAQAETEDAYTNAMNLGYTYANEFDYQTALVNFRRALEERPKDEYAINAIANMEYYIERDRLAAIQAEVDTLQARLNLAAETKDWVCVTATVDELIPYAEGLEKERLTGYRSQLIGVLESRTDIEFWSTVCSPDQPLI
;
A
#
# COMPACT_ATOMS: atom_id res chain seq x y z
N MET A 1 21.92 -26.48 94.75
CA MET A 1 21.44 -27.45 93.75
C MET A 1 22.08 -27.05 92.42
N GLY A 2 22.95 -27.77 91.73
CA GLY A 2 23.56 -29.10 91.86
C GLY A 2 24.08 -29.49 90.46
N LYS A 3 25.40 -29.75 90.36
CA LYS A 3 26.15 -30.51 89.32
C LYS A 3 26.26 -29.87 87.90
N GLN A 4 27.43 -29.65 87.27
CA GLN A 4 28.67 -30.42 87.04
C GLN A 4 28.61 -31.30 85.75
N TRP A 5 29.32 -30.80 84.71
CA TRP A 5 30.04 -31.45 83.58
C TRP A 5 29.30 -32.26 82.50
N LEU A 6 29.64 -32.03 81.23
CA LEU A 6 30.44 -32.96 80.40
C LEU A 6 30.83 -32.34 79.04
N LEU A 7 32.09 -32.57 78.67
CA LEU A 7 32.68 -32.36 77.35
C LEU A 7 32.04 -33.31 76.32
N GLY A 8 31.84 -32.83 75.10
CA GLY A 8 31.39 -33.64 73.97
C GLY A 8 31.86 -33.03 72.65
N SER A 9 33.10 -33.32 72.28
CA SER A 9 33.61 -33.15 70.93
C SER A 9 32.90 -34.13 70.01
N LEU A 10 32.24 -33.66 68.95
CA LEU A 10 31.94 -34.46 67.77
C LEU A 10 32.17 -33.59 66.54
N LEU A 11 33.24 -33.95 65.83
CA LEU A 11 33.48 -33.56 64.45
C LEU A 11 32.21 -33.81 63.64
N GLY A 12 31.56 -32.73 63.20
CA GLY A 12 30.62 -32.77 62.10
C GLY A 12 31.39 -33.01 60.81
N LEU A 13 31.54 -34.28 60.45
CA LEU A 13 32.03 -34.75 59.17
C LEU A 13 31.17 -34.12 58.06
N ALA A 14 31.74 -33.21 57.27
CA ALA A 14 31.08 -32.66 56.09
C ALA A 14 30.91 -33.78 55.06
N MET A 15 29.69 -34.33 55.00
CA MET A 15 29.27 -35.28 53.97
C MET A 15 29.03 -34.50 52.68
N VAL A 16 30.04 -34.45 51.81
CA VAL A 16 29.90 -33.96 50.44
C VAL A 16 28.99 -34.94 49.70
N LEU A 17 27.74 -34.54 49.48
CA LEU A 17 26.84 -35.22 48.56
C LEU A 17 27.31 -34.92 47.12
N PRO A 18 27.69 -35.94 46.32
CA PRO A 18 27.92 -35.74 44.90
C PRO A 18 26.55 -35.69 44.21
N GLY A 19 26.04 -34.48 43.95
CA GLY A 19 24.72 -34.37 43.35
C GLY A 19 24.22 -32.96 43.11
N THR A 20 25.09 -31.97 42.92
CA THR A 20 24.64 -30.73 42.26
C THR A 20 24.61 -30.98 40.77
N VAL A 21 23.44 -31.35 40.26
CA VAL A 21 23.12 -31.13 38.86
C VAL A 21 23.20 -29.63 38.66
N VAL A 22 24.28 -29.16 38.06
CA VAL A 22 24.33 -27.81 37.51
C VAL A 22 23.29 -27.81 36.39
N LEU A 23 22.11 -27.25 36.68
CA LEU A 23 21.16 -26.87 35.65
C LEU A 23 21.88 -25.79 34.84
N ALA A 24 22.54 -26.21 33.76
CA ALA A 24 22.99 -25.31 32.72
C ALA A 24 21.75 -24.56 32.26
N GLN A 25 21.64 -23.30 32.68
CA GLN A 25 20.66 -22.39 32.14
C GLN A 25 21.07 -22.17 30.69
N THR A 26 20.44 -22.90 29.78
CA THR A 26 20.43 -22.54 28.37
C THR A 26 19.59 -21.28 28.31
N GLU A 27 20.24 -20.13 28.51
CA GLU A 27 19.71 -18.85 28.11
C GLU A 27 19.49 -18.97 26.61
N ALA A 28 18.25 -19.20 26.21
CA ALA A 28 17.81 -19.05 24.84
C ALA A 28 18.02 -17.57 24.50
N GLN A 29 19.22 -17.27 24.00
CA GLN A 29 19.51 -16.00 23.35
C GLN A 29 18.51 -15.93 22.20
N ALA A 30 17.47 -15.11 22.36
CA ALA A 30 16.65 -14.70 21.24
C ALA A 30 17.62 -14.12 20.21
N GLU A 31 17.84 -14.85 19.11
CA GLU A 31 18.63 -14.33 18.01
C GLU A 31 17.98 -13.01 17.61
N THR A 32 18.71 -11.92 17.82
CA THR A 32 18.31 -10.62 17.30
C THR A 32 18.21 -10.77 15.80
N GLU A 33 16.98 -10.71 15.29
CA GLU A 33 16.74 -10.82 13.86
C GLU A 33 17.56 -9.75 13.13
N ASP A 34 18.33 -10.20 12.15
CA ASP A 34 19.12 -9.33 11.27
C ASP A 34 18.19 -8.30 10.60
N ALA A 35 18.68 -7.05 10.47
CA ALA A 35 17.96 -5.94 9.86
C ALA A 35 17.39 -6.30 8.48
N TYR A 36 18.15 -7.07 7.68
CA TYR A 36 17.66 -7.60 6.41
C TYR A 36 16.45 -8.52 6.59
N THR A 37 16.54 -9.52 7.48
CA THR A 37 15.47 -10.50 7.71
C THR A 37 14.19 -9.81 8.21
N ASN A 38 14.34 -8.87 9.14
CA ASN A 38 13.21 -8.08 9.65
C ASN A 38 12.56 -7.23 8.54
N ALA A 39 13.36 -6.58 7.69
CA ALA A 39 12.86 -5.81 6.56
C ALA A 39 12.14 -6.70 5.52
N MET A 40 12.69 -7.87 5.21
CA MET A 40 12.03 -8.84 4.32
C MET A 40 10.70 -9.32 4.90
N ASN A 41 10.67 -9.67 6.19
CA ASN A 41 9.46 -10.14 6.86
C ASN A 41 8.37 -9.07 6.88
N LEU A 42 8.70 -7.83 7.24
CA LEU A 42 7.76 -6.71 7.16
C LEU A 42 7.26 -6.50 5.73
N GLY A 43 8.16 -6.55 4.74
CA GLY A 43 7.80 -6.43 3.32
C GLY A 43 6.75 -7.47 2.91
N TYR A 44 6.95 -8.74 3.27
CA TYR A 44 5.98 -9.80 2.99
C TYR A 44 4.68 -9.66 3.80
N THR A 45 4.74 -9.22 5.06
CA THR A 45 3.54 -8.94 5.86
C THR A 45 2.65 -7.90 5.17
N TYR A 46 3.20 -6.75 4.80
CA TYR A 46 2.43 -5.71 4.11
C TYR A 46 1.97 -6.14 2.71
N ALA A 47 2.78 -6.92 1.98
CA ALA A 47 2.37 -7.47 0.69
C ALA A 47 1.17 -8.42 0.80
N ASN A 48 1.11 -9.25 1.85
CA ASN A 48 -0.03 -10.13 2.14
C ASN A 48 -1.29 -9.35 2.55
N GLU A 49 -1.12 -8.14 3.07
CA GLU A 49 -2.19 -7.19 3.39
C GLU A 49 -2.58 -6.31 2.19
N PHE A 50 -1.97 -6.51 1.02
CA PHE A 50 -2.14 -5.70 -0.20
C PHE A 50 -1.65 -4.25 -0.06
N ASP A 51 -0.92 -3.92 1.01
CA ASP A 51 -0.23 -2.63 1.14
C ASP A 51 1.12 -2.67 0.41
N TYR A 52 1.04 -2.65 -0.92
CA TYR A 52 2.19 -2.79 -1.80
C TYR A 52 3.20 -1.63 -1.67
N GLN A 53 2.73 -0.44 -1.28
CA GLN A 53 3.61 0.72 -1.09
C GLN A 53 4.47 0.56 0.16
N THR A 54 3.86 0.19 1.28
CA THR A 54 4.62 -0.06 2.52
C THR A 54 5.51 -1.30 2.37
N ALA A 55 5.05 -2.32 1.64
CA ALA A 55 5.87 -3.48 1.31
C ALA A 55 7.12 -3.09 0.50
N LEU A 56 6.96 -2.28 -0.55
CA LEU A 56 8.05 -1.79 -1.40
C LEU A 56 9.11 -1.03 -0.60
N VAL A 57 8.70 -0.19 0.35
CA VAL A 57 9.63 0.54 1.24
C VAL A 57 10.47 -0.44 2.06
N ASN A 58 9.87 -1.50 2.61
CA ASN A 58 10.60 -2.47 3.42
C ASN A 58 11.52 -3.36 2.58
N PHE A 59 11.11 -3.78 1.37
CA PHE A 59 12.02 -4.51 0.48
C PHE A 59 13.20 -3.65 0.00
N ARG A 60 13.01 -2.34 -0.20
CA ARG A 60 14.12 -1.41 -0.48
C ARG A 60 15.10 -1.32 0.68
N ARG A 61 14.62 -1.28 1.93
CA ARG A 61 15.48 -1.37 3.12
C ARG A 61 16.26 -2.67 3.16
N ALA A 62 15.62 -3.81 2.85
CA ALA A 62 16.32 -5.09 2.77
C ALA A 62 17.45 -5.07 1.71
N LEU A 63 17.20 -4.45 0.54
CA LEU A 63 18.21 -4.30 -0.50
C LEU A 63 19.37 -3.36 -0.10
N GLU A 64 19.10 -2.35 0.72
CA GLU A 64 20.15 -1.48 1.29
C GLU A 64 21.08 -2.26 2.23
N GLU A 65 20.54 -3.14 3.07
CA GLU A 65 21.33 -4.00 3.97
C GLU A 65 22.14 -5.06 3.20
N ARG A 66 21.57 -5.61 2.13
CA ARG A 66 22.23 -6.61 1.27
C ARG A 66 22.17 -6.20 -0.20
N PRO A 67 23.10 -5.35 -0.65
CA PRO A 67 23.15 -4.94 -2.04
C PRO A 67 23.29 -6.15 -2.97
N LYS A 68 22.47 -6.20 -4.02
CA LYS A 68 22.39 -7.28 -5.01
C LYS A 68 21.73 -8.58 -4.52
N ASP A 69 21.04 -8.56 -3.37
CA ASP A 69 20.23 -9.69 -2.97
C ASP A 69 19.08 -9.93 -3.97
N GLU A 70 19.06 -11.12 -4.57
CA GLU A 70 18.10 -11.46 -5.62
C GLU A 70 16.66 -11.57 -5.09
N TYR A 71 16.47 -11.94 -3.82
CA TYR A 71 15.14 -12.04 -3.23
C TYR A 71 14.53 -10.65 -3.02
N ALA A 72 15.30 -9.71 -2.48
CA ALA A 72 14.86 -8.33 -2.30
C ALA A 72 14.57 -7.65 -3.66
N ILE A 73 15.42 -7.85 -4.67
CA ILE A 73 15.20 -7.33 -6.03
C ILE A 73 13.89 -7.88 -6.63
N ASN A 74 13.67 -9.19 -6.55
CA ASN A 74 12.46 -9.81 -7.09
C ASN A 74 11.21 -9.34 -6.33
N ALA A 75 11.31 -9.18 -5.01
CA ALA A 75 10.21 -8.66 -4.20
C ALA A 75 9.85 -7.21 -4.57
N ILE A 76 10.84 -6.34 -4.80
CA ILE A 76 10.64 -4.97 -5.30
C ILE A 76 9.93 -4.98 -6.65
N ALA A 77 10.40 -5.79 -7.61
CA ALA A 77 9.80 -5.89 -8.93
C ALA A 77 8.33 -6.36 -8.86
N ASN A 78 8.03 -7.32 -7.98
CA ASN A 78 6.66 -7.76 -7.74
C ASN A 78 5.77 -6.63 -7.19
N MET A 79 6.28 -5.83 -6.25
CA MET A 79 5.51 -4.70 -5.70
C MET A 79 5.28 -3.63 -6.76
N GLU A 80 6.30 -3.28 -7.54
CA GLU A 80 6.18 -2.30 -8.63
C GLU A 80 5.14 -2.74 -9.67
N TYR A 81 5.11 -4.04 -10.01
CA TYR A 81 4.06 -4.60 -10.87
C TYR A 81 2.66 -4.40 -10.30
N TYR A 82 2.43 -4.74 -9.03
CA TYR A 82 1.10 -4.62 -8.42
C TYR A 82 0.66 -3.18 -8.23
N ILE A 83 1.57 -2.29 -7.85
CA ILE A 83 1.30 -0.85 -7.74
C ILE A 83 0.84 -0.29 -9.10
N GLU A 84 1.56 -0.63 -10.16
CA GLU A 84 1.21 -0.14 -11.51
C GLU A 84 -0.10 -0.75 -11.99
N ARG A 85 -0.32 -2.05 -11.77
CA ARG A 85 -1.60 -2.70 -12.08
C ARG A 85 -2.78 -2.00 -11.40
N ASP A 86 -2.67 -1.71 -10.11
CA ASP A 86 -3.76 -1.09 -9.35
C ASP A 86 -3.99 0.35 -9.78
N ARG A 87 -2.92 1.08 -10.10
CA ARG A 87 -3.01 2.42 -10.68
C ARG A 87 -3.75 2.40 -12.02
N LEU A 88 -3.41 1.48 -12.92
CA LEU A 88 -4.07 1.35 -14.21
C LEU A 88 -5.54 0.95 -14.06
N ALA A 89 -5.87 0.06 -13.12
CA ALA A 89 -7.25 -0.30 -12.81
C ALA A 89 -8.06 0.90 -12.30
N ALA A 90 -7.48 1.73 -11.43
CA ALA A 90 -8.12 2.94 -10.94
C ALA A 90 -8.34 3.98 -12.06
N ILE A 91 -7.36 4.16 -12.94
CA ILE A 91 -7.51 5.01 -14.13
C ILE A 91 -8.65 4.51 -15.02
N GLN A 92 -8.71 3.19 -15.27
CA GLN A 92 -9.76 2.63 -16.09
C GLN A 92 -11.15 2.86 -15.48
N ALA A 93 -11.31 2.66 -14.18
CA ALA A 93 -12.59 2.91 -13.49
C ALA A 93 -13.03 4.39 -13.58
N GLU A 94 -12.08 5.33 -13.52
CA GLU A 94 -12.35 6.75 -13.72
C GLU A 94 -12.78 7.03 -15.16
N VAL A 95 -12.05 6.52 -16.15
CA VAL A 95 -12.38 6.66 -17.57
C VAL A 95 -13.77 6.09 -17.87
N ASP A 96 -14.12 4.92 -17.31
CA ASP A 96 -15.44 4.31 -17.47
C ASP A 96 -16.54 5.21 -16.89
N THR A 97 -16.29 5.82 -15.74
CA THR A 97 -17.20 6.77 -15.09
C THR A 97 -17.41 8.02 -15.94
N LEU A 98 -16.33 8.61 -16.45
CA LEU A 98 -16.37 9.76 -17.34
C LEU A 98 -17.08 9.44 -18.66
N GLN A 99 -16.85 8.25 -19.22
CA GLN A 99 -17.52 7.82 -20.44
C GLN A 99 -19.04 7.66 -20.24
N ALA A 100 -19.47 7.13 -19.10
CA ALA A 100 -20.88 7.04 -18.75
C ALA A 100 -21.52 8.44 -18.58
N ARG A 101 -20.82 9.36 -17.90
CA ARG A 101 -21.24 10.77 -17.78
C ARG A 101 -21.37 11.43 -19.15
N LEU A 102 -20.38 11.23 -20.04
CA LEU A 102 -20.37 11.78 -21.39
C LEU A 102 -21.57 11.29 -22.21
N ASN A 103 -21.88 9.99 -22.12
CA ASN A 103 -23.03 9.40 -22.83
C ASN A 103 -24.36 10.01 -22.35
N LEU A 104 -24.56 10.09 -21.02
CA LEU A 104 -25.77 10.68 -20.43
C LEU A 104 -25.91 12.17 -20.79
N ALA A 105 -24.82 12.94 -20.70
CA ALA A 105 -24.81 14.36 -21.07
C ALA A 105 -25.15 14.54 -22.56
N ALA A 106 -24.64 13.68 -23.44
CA ALA A 106 -24.97 13.71 -24.86
C ALA A 106 -26.44 13.35 -25.14
N GLU A 107 -26.99 12.35 -24.45
CA GLU A 107 -28.40 11.95 -24.56
C GLU A 107 -29.36 13.08 -24.12
N THR A 108 -29.02 13.74 -23.02
CA THR A 108 -29.77 14.87 -22.46
C THR A 108 -29.49 16.19 -23.17
N LYS A 109 -28.52 16.21 -24.09
CA LYS A 109 -28.06 17.38 -24.84
C LYS A 109 -27.53 18.50 -23.94
N ASP A 110 -26.97 18.15 -22.78
CA ASP A 110 -26.23 19.07 -21.93
C ASP A 110 -24.81 19.25 -22.51
N TRP A 111 -24.70 20.12 -23.51
CA TRP A 111 -23.44 20.35 -24.22
C TRP A 111 -22.35 21.00 -23.36
N VAL A 112 -22.73 21.68 -22.28
CA VAL A 112 -21.78 22.20 -21.30
C VAL A 112 -21.17 21.02 -20.54
N CYS A 113 -21.99 20.07 -20.10
CA CYS A 113 -21.54 18.86 -19.42
C CYS A 113 -20.72 17.94 -20.33
N VAL A 114 -21.11 17.79 -21.60
CA VAL A 114 -20.31 17.09 -22.63
C VAL A 114 -18.91 17.71 -22.72
N THR A 115 -18.81 19.04 -22.83
CA THR A 115 -17.53 19.74 -22.97
C THR A 115 -16.65 19.55 -21.73
N ALA A 116 -17.21 19.74 -20.53
CA ALA A 116 -16.47 19.54 -19.28
C ALA A 116 -15.96 18.10 -19.15
N THR A 117 -16.79 17.11 -19.50
CA THR A 117 -16.40 15.70 -19.41
C THR A 117 -15.32 15.33 -20.43
N VAL A 118 -15.37 15.88 -21.64
CA VAL A 118 -14.30 15.72 -22.64
C VAL A 118 -12.98 16.32 -22.13
N ASP A 119 -13.02 17.46 -21.44
CA ASP A 119 -11.83 18.07 -20.84
C ASP A 119 -11.19 17.17 -19.79
N GLU A 120 -12.01 16.49 -18.97
CA GLU A 120 -11.57 15.53 -17.97
C GLU A 120 -11.03 14.22 -18.58
N LEU A 121 -11.49 13.83 -19.78
CA LEU A 121 -11.00 12.62 -20.48
C LEU A 121 -9.64 12.81 -21.17
N ILE A 122 -9.32 14.02 -21.65
CA ILE A 122 -8.09 14.29 -22.43
C ILE A 122 -6.78 13.88 -21.72
N PRO A 123 -6.61 14.09 -20.40
CA PRO A 123 -5.41 13.64 -19.69
C PRO A 123 -5.17 12.13 -19.73
N TYR A 124 -6.22 11.32 -19.88
CA TYR A 124 -6.14 9.85 -19.92
C TYR A 124 -5.95 9.29 -21.32
N ALA A 125 -6.18 10.09 -22.36
CA ALA A 125 -6.05 9.66 -23.74
C ALA A 125 -4.60 9.81 -24.26
N GLU A 126 -4.19 8.90 -25.13
CA GLU A 126 -2.89 8.92 -25.80
C GLU A 126 -3.04 8.83 -27.33
N GLY A 127 -1.99 9.24 -28.05
CA GLY A 127 -1.91 9.15 -29.51
C GLY A 127 -3.12 9.78 -30.22
N LEU A 128 -3.68 9.04 -31.18
CA LEU A 128 -4.79 9.49 -32.03
C LEU A 128 -6.06 9.79 -31.23
N GLU A 129 -6.32 9.09 -30.13
CA GLU A 129 -7.52 9.32 -29.32
C GLU A 129 -7.48 10.70 -28.67
N LYS A 130 -6.31 11.10 -28.14
CA LYS A 130 -6.11 12.42 -27.57
C LYS A 130 -6.31 13.53 -28.59
N GLU A 131 -5.79 13.34 -29.82
CA GLU A 131 -5.99 14.28 -30.92
C GLU A 131 -7.48 14.42 -31.26
N ARG A 132 -8.21 13.30 -31.33
CA ARG A 132 -9.66 13.29 -31.58
C ARG A 132 -10.44 14.02 -30.50
N LEU A 133 -10.17 13.74 -29.22
CA LEU A 133 -10.84 14.41 -28.10
C LEU A 133 -10.55 15.91 -28.08
N THR A 134 -9.30 16.31 -28.33
CA THR A 134 -8.91 17.74 -28.40
C THR A 134 -9.60 18.46 -29.56
N GLY A 135 -9.71 17.81 -30.72
CA GLY A 135 -10.45 18.33 -31.86
C GLY A 135 -11.95 18.45 -31.58
N TYR A 136 -12.54 17.41 -30.97
CA TYR A 136 -13.95 17.41 -30.59
C TYR A 136 -14.28 18.51 -29.58
N ARG A 137 -13.46 18.66 -28.53
CA ARG A 137 -13.51 19.78 -27.58
C ARG A 137 -13.55 21.13 -28.28
N SER A 138 -12.66 21.35 -29.25
CA SER A 138 -12.58 22.63 -29.97
C SER A 138 -13.85 22.92 -30.78
N GLN A 139 -14.46 21.90 -31.38
CA GLN A 139 -15.73 22.02 -32.09
C GLN A 139 -16.89 22.35 -31.12
N LEU A 140 -16.93 21.70 -29.95
CA LEU A 140 -17.94 21.96 -28.94
C LEU A 140 -17.89 23.41 -28.45
N ILE A 141 -16.70 23.92 -28.12
CA ILE A 141 -16.52 25.31 -27.69
C ILE A 141 -17.04 26.29 -28.75
N GLY A 142 -16.67 26.09 -30.03
CA GLY A 142 -17.17 26.95 -31.10
C GLY A 142 -18.70 26.93 -31.25
N VAL A 143 -19.34 25.77 -31.04
CA VAL A 143 -20.81 25.67 -31.03
C VAL A 143 -21.40 26.40 -29.83
N LEU A 144 -20.82 26.24 -28.63
CA LEU A 144 -21.29 26.88 -27.40
C LEU A 144 -21.19 28.41 -27.49
N GLU A 145 -20.08 28.94 -27.98
CA GLU A 145 -19.87 30.39 -28.16
C GLU A 145 -20.83 31.01 -29.18
N SER A 146 -21.32 30.22 -30.15
CA SER A 146 -22.30 30.69 -31.14
C SER A 146 -23.73 30.79 -30.60
N ARG A 147 -24.01 30.25 -29.40
CA ARG A 147 -25.36 30.20 -28.82
C ARG A 147 -25.58 31.32 -27.81
N THR A 148 -26.74 31.97 -27.91
CA THR A 148 -27.17 33.04 -27.00
C THR A 148 -28.05 32.55 -25.85
N ASP A 149 -28.44 31.28 -25.82
CA ASP A 149 -29.40 30.69 -24.87
C ASP A 149 -28.77 29.63 -23.95
N ILE A 150 -27.44 29.53 -23.91
CA ILE A 150 -26.70 28.44 -23.25
C ILE A 150 -27.01 28.28 -21.75
N GLU A 151 -27.35 29.37 -21.06
CA GLU A 151 -27.69 29.38 -19.63
C GLU A 151 -28.96 28.59 -19.30
N PHE A 152 -29.85 28.36 -20.28
CA PHE A 152 -31.06 27.55 -20.11
C PHE A 152 -30.81 26.04 -20.20
N TRP A 153 -29.59 25.63 -20.57
CA TRP A 153 -29.24 24.25 -20.89
C TRP A 153 -28.14 23.66 -20.00
N SER A 154 -27.52 24.46 -19.14
CA SER A 154 -26.43 23.99 -18.28
C SER A 154 -26.98 23.48 -16.94
N THR A 155 -27.07 22.17 -16.78
CA THR A 155 -27.14 21.57 -15.45
C THR A 155 -25.72 21.24 -15.05
N VAL A 156 -25.02 22.21 -14.46
CA VAL A 156 -23.61 22.09 -14.03
C VAL A 156 -23.40 20.71 -13.42
N CYS A 157 -22.69 19.82 -14.12
CA CYS A 157 -22.68 18.39 -13.79
C CYS A 157 -22.33 18.25 -12.32
N SER A 158 -23.29 17.77 -11.52
CA SER A 158 -22.99 17.47 -10.13
C SER A 158 -22.36 16.09 -10.11
N PRO A 159 -21.09 15.94 -9.67
CA PRO A 159 -20.46 14.63 -9.54
C PRO A 159 -21.21 13.69 -8.57
N ASP A 160 -22.15 14.23 -7.80
CA ASP A 160 -22.92 13.52 -6.76
C ASP A 160 -24.26 12.93 -7.23
N GLN A 161 -24.66 13.08 -8.50
CA GLN A 161 -25.87 12.40 -8.98
C GLN A 161 -25.53 10.97 -9.43
N PRO A 162 -25.94 9.92 -8.69
CA PRO A 162 -25.76 8.55 -9.14
C PRO A 162 -26.49 8.35 -10.47
N LEU A 163 -25.85 7.63 -11.39
CA LEU A 163 -26.50 7.11 -12.59
C LEU A 163 -27.66 6.21 -12.11
N ILE A 164 -28.90 6.68 -12.29
CA ILE A 164 -30.13 5.95 -11.91
C ILE A 164 -30.42 4.87 -12.95
#